data_AF-A0AAJ4XP41-F1
#
_entry.id   AF-A0AAJ4XP41-F1
#
_cell.length_a   1.000
_cell.length_b   1.000
_cell.length_c   1.000
_cell.angle_alpha   90.00
_cell.angle_beta   90.00
_cell.angle_gamma   90.00
#
_symmetry.space_group_name_H-M   'P 1'
#
loop_
_entity.id
_entity.type
_entity.pdbx_description
1 polymer ?
#
loop_
_entity_poly.entity_id
_entity_poly.type
_entity_poly.pdbx_seq_one_letter_code
_entity_poly.pdbx_strand_id
1 'polypeptide(L)'
;MSLLRHAVAGASRSSAVLRTTSAFAPSRHISTSTVNAAAQQSEDPQLGDYPNLPFISQQSRKYSPKWWDPQEKRNFGETPHEQDDVLSVWAPDVHAVPASSALRQFLVAIGVVVLFASTVYAATPEKPALPRTYPRDGLATELGGKQVAAPKEGAFSAEADEEEEDEE
;
A
#
# COMPACT_ATOMS: atom_id res chain seq x y z
N MET A 1 -65.79 30.77 30.18
CA MET A 1 -65.37 29.98 31.37
C MET A 1 -64.13 29.17 31.01
N SER A 2 -63.08 29.31 31.82
CA SER A 2 -61.91 28.43 32.06
C SER A 2 -61.27 27.73 30.84
N LEU A 3 -60.10 28.16 30.34
CA LEU A 3 -58.75 27.88 30.87
C LEU A 3 -58.55 26.41 31.30
N LEU A 4 -57.87 25.63 30.44
CA LEU A 4 -56.87 24.66 30.89
C LEU A 4 -55.63 24.80 30.03
N ARG A 5 -54.61 25.36 30.67
CA ARG A 5 -53.22 25.37 30.23
C ARG A 5 -52.63 24.04 30.70
N HIS A 6 -52.02 23.27 29.81
CA HIS A 6 -51.10 22.22 30.21
C HIS A 6 -49.72 22.63 29.71
N ALA A 7 -48.86 22.98 30.67
CA ALA A 7 -47.44 23.16 30.45
C ALA A 7 -46.80 21.78 30.44
N VAL A 8 -46.13 21.41 29.35
CA VAL A 8 -45.14 20.33 29.39
C VAL A 8 -43.76 20.98 29.32
N ALA A 9 -42.93 20.57 30.26
CA ALA A 9 -41.61 21.12 30.53
C ALA A 9 -40.66 20.95 29.34
N GLY A 10 -39.80 21.94 29.15
CA GLY A 10 -38.80 21.96 28.10
C GLY A 10 -37.78 20.83 28.25
N ALA A 11 -37.63 20.05 27.19
CA ALA A 11 -36.46 19.23 26.99
C ALA A 11 -35.40 20.10 26.30
N SER A 12 -34.40 20.55 27.05
CA SER A 12 -33.20 21.16 26.50
C SER A 12 -32.49 20.11 25.64
N ARG A 13 -32.60 20.25 24.31
CA ARG A 13 -31.76 19.50 23.37
C ARG A 13 -30.35 20.07 23.43
N SER A 14 -29.57 19.58 24.38
CA SER A 14 -28.13 19.80 24.38
C SER A 14 -27.54 19.05 23.21
N SER A 15 -27.41 19.71 22.06
CA SER A 15 -26.57 19.24 20.97
C SER A 15 -25.11 19.35 21.42
N ALA A 16 -24.56 18.24 21.91
CA ALA A 16 -23.12 18.12 22.09
C ALA A 16 -22.47 18.14 20.70
N VAL A 17 -22.06 19.34 20.26
CA VAL A 17 -21.19 19.49 19.09
C VAL A 17 -19.82 18.95 19.49
N LEU A 18 -19.56 17.69 19.16
CA LEU A 18 -18.22 17.13 19.16
C LEU A 18 -17.40 17.88 18.10
N ARG A 19 -16.71 18.94 18.53
CA ARG A 19 -15.62 19.53 17.75
C ARG A 19 -14.44 18.57 17.85
N THR A 20 -14.38 17.58 16.97
CA THR A 20 -13.12 16.92 16.66
C THR A 20 -12.22 17.96 16.02
N THR A 21 -11.30 18.50 16.82
CA THR A 21 -10.10 19.12 16.28
C THR A 21 -9.30 18.00 15.62
N SER A 22 -9.64 17.70 14.37
CA SER A 22 -8.73 17.05 13.44
C SER A 22 -7.51 17.96 13.36
N ALA A 23 -6.52 17.69 14.21
CA ALA A 23 -5.18 18.18 13.99
C ALA A 23 -4.79 17.58 12.63
N PHE A 24 -4.89 18.39 11.58
CA PHE A 24 -4.37 18.09 10.28
C PHE A 24 -2.86 17.92 10.49
N ALA A 25 -2.44 16.69 10.77
CA ALA A 25 -1.04 16.34 10.75
C ALA A 25 -0.53 16.82 9.39
N PRO A 26 0.55 17.64 9.34
CA PRO A 26 1.10 18.02 8.06
C PRO A 26 1.34 16.72 7.30
N SER A 27 0.74 16.60 6.12
CA SER A 27 1.06 15.56 5.16
C SER A 27 2.58 15.49 5.13
N ARG A 28 3.14 14.42 5.72
CA ARG A 28 4.55 14.11 5.49
C ARG A 28 4.56 13.80 4.02
N HIS A 29 4.90 14.81 3.22
CA HIS A 29 5.28 14.62 1.84
C HIS A 29 6.39 13.60 1.89
N ILE A 30 6.04 12.35 1.58
CA ILE A 30 7.00 11.30 1.34
C ILE A 30 7.79 11.86 0.17
N SER A 31 9.01 12.30 0.42
CA SER A 31 9.86 12.98 -0.55
C SER A 31 10.09 12.04 -1.72
N THR A 32 9.21 12.09 -2.71
CA THR A 32 9.47 11.58 -4.04
C THR A 32 10.48 12.54 -4.63
N SER A 33 11.76 12.24 -4.43
CA SER A 33 12.90 12.75 -5.19
C SER A 33 12.64 14.03 -5.99
N THR A 34 12.49 15.16 -5.30
CA THR A 34 12.65 16.49 -5.91
C THR A 34 14.12 16.78 -6.24
N VAL A 35 14.99 15.76 -6.16
CA VAL A 35 16.41 15.84 -6.53
C VAL A 35 16.55 16.33 -7.96
N ASN A 36 15.67 15.92 -8.88
CA ASN A 36 15.79 16.30 -10.29
C ASN A 36 15.40 17.75 -10.61
N ALA A 37 14.50 18.36 -9.84
CA ALA A 37 14.08 19.75 -10.09
C ALA A 37 14.96 20.76 -9.33
N ALA A 38 15.44 20.40 -8.14
CA ALA A 38 16.33 21.25 -7.35
C ALA A 38 17.79 21.20 -7.85
N ALA A 39 18.26 20.07 -8.38
CA ALA A 39 19.63 19.95 -8.90
C ALA A 39 19.85 20.64 -10.25
N GLN A 40 18.79 20.89 -11.04
CA GLN A 40 18.94 21.54 -12.35
C GLN A 40 19.18 23.06 -12.28
N GLN A 41 19.04 23.70 -11.13
CA GLN A 41 19.03 25.17 -11.04
C GLN A 41 20.19 25.80 -10.26
N SER A 42 20.94 25.03 -9.47
CA SER A 42 22.14 25.52 -8.78
C SER A 42 23.34 24.70 -9.20
N GLU A 43 24.37 25.37 -9.73
CA GLU A 43 25.69 24.79 -9.96
C GLU A 43 26.18 24.10 -8.68
N ASP A 44 26.57 22.83 -8.78
CA ASP A 44 27.01 22.06 -7.61
C ASP A 44 28.27 22.72 -7.02
N PRO A 45 28.23 23.20 -5.76
CA PRO A 45 29.39 23.84 -5.15
C PRO A 45 30.61 22.92 -5.02
N GLN A 46 30.44 21.59 -5.13
CA GLN A 46 31.54 20.62 -5.09
C GLN A 46 32.19 20.38 -6.47
N LEU A 47 31.60 20.91 -7.54
CA LEU A 47 32.03 20.67 -8.93
C LEU A 47 33.36 21.34 -9.29
N GLY A 48 33.69 22.46 -8.62
CA GLY A 48 34.91 23.22 -8.87
C GLY A 48 34.98 23.74 -10.31
N ASP A 49 36.07 23.44 -11.02
CA ASP A 49 36.29 23.84 -12.42
C ASP A 49 35.77 22.81 -13.44
N TYR A 50 35.14 21.73 -13.00
CA TYR A 50 34.59 20.72 -13.90
C TYR A 50 33.36 21.29 -14.63
N PRO A 51 33.17 21.04 -15.94
CA PRO A 51 32.01 21.56 -16.65
C PRO A 51 30.70 20.99 -16.08
N ASN A 52 29.70 21.84 -15.90
CA ASN A 52 28.35 21.43 -15.53
C ASN A 52 27.60 20.90 -16.77
N LEU A 53 27.52 19.57 -16.89
CA LEU A 53 26.82 18.91 -18.00
C LEU A 53 25.32 18.75 -17.68
N PRO A 54 24.45 18.64 -18.70
CA PRO A 54 23.04 18.37 -18.45
C PRO A 54 22.83 16.96 -17.90
N PHE A 55 22.04 16.85 -16.83
CA PHE A 55 21.66 15.58 -16.19
C PHE A 55 20.73 14.74 -17.09
N ILE A 56 21.32 14.05 -18.06
CA ILE A 56 20.61 13.22 -19.05
C ILE A 56 21.32 11.86 -19.12
N SER A 57 20.56 10.78 -18.90
CA SER A 57 21.10 9.43 -19.00
C SER A 57 21.51 9.08 -20.43
N GLN A 58 22.63 8.36 -20.56
CA GLN A 58 23.13 7.81 -21.82
C GLN A 58 22.16 6.80 -22.43
N GLN A 59 21.28 6.20 -21.63
CA GLN A 59 20.22 5.31 -22.12
C GLN A 59 19.29 6.02 -23.12
N SER A 60 19.04 7.32 -22.92
CA SER A 60 18.20 8.14 -23.80
C SER A 60 18.80 8.33 -25.20
N ARG A 61 20.11 8.12 -25.37
CA ARG A 61 20.77 8.22 -26.68
C ARG A 61 20.29 7.11 -27.60
N LYS A 62 20.04 7.47 -28.86
CA LYS A 62 19.77 6.49 -29.91
C LYS A 62 20.98 5.59 -30.11
N TYR A 63 20.74 4.29 -30.19
CA TYR A 63 21.77 3.33 -30.55
C TYR A 63 22.34 3.63 -31.95
N SER A 64 23.66 3.59 -32.08
CA SER A 64 24.38 3.80 -33.34
C SER A 64 25.70 3.03 -33.32
N PRO A 65 26.04 2.26 -34.38
CA PRO A 65 27.32 1.58 -34.47
C PRO A 65 28.51 2.53 -34.70
N LYS A 66 28.25 3.84 -34.88
CA LYS A 66 29.27 4.87 -35.08
C LYS A 66 29.85 5.41 -33.77
N TRP A 67 29.24 5.09 -32.63
CA TRP A 67 29.82 5.41 -31.33
C TRP A 67 31.18 4.74 -31.23
N TRP A 68 32.14 5.42 -30.60
CA TRP A 68 33.44 4.81 -30.31
C TRP A 68 33.27 3.58 -29.41
N ASP A 69 32.40 3.70 -28.40
CA ASP A 69 31.88 2.58 -27.62
C ASP A 69 30.36 2.45 -27.85
N PRO A 70 29.92 1.47 -28.66
CA PRO A 70 28.50 1.22 -28.90
C PRO A 70 27.71 0.75 -27.67
N GLN A 71 28.36 0.12 -26.69
CA GLN A 71 27.69 -0.38 -25.48
C GLN A 71 27.34 0.78 -24.55
N GLU A 72 28.31 1.66 -24.30
CA GLU A 72 28.11 2.88 -23.48
C GLU A 72 27.44 4.03 -24.25
N LYS A 73 27.27 3.89 -25.57
CA LYS A 73 26.76 4.95 -26.47
C LYS A 73 27.56 6.25 -26.36
N ARG A 74 28.88 6.14 -26.29
CA ARG A 74 29.81 7.24 -26.01
C ARG A 74 30.90 7.39 -27.08
N ASN A 75 31.35 8.63 -27.30
CA ASN A 75 32.49 8.95 -28.16
C ASN A 75 33.79 9.09 -27.36
N PHE A 76 34.93 8.82 -27.99
CA PHE A 76 36.23 9.04 -27.38
C PHE A 76 36.50 10.55 -27.19
N GLY A 77 36.99 10.94 -26.02
CA GLY A 77 37.26 12.34 -25.67
C GLY A 77 36.04 13.17 -25.29
N GLU A 78 34.86 12.56 -25.20
CA GLU A 78 33.67 13.18 -24.63
C GLU A 78 33.83 13.32 -23.11
N THR A 79 33.56 14.52 -22.57
CA THR A 79 33.59 14.76 -21.12
C THR A 79 32.41 14.04 -20.46
N PRO A 80 32.65 13.14 -19.48
CA PRO A 80 31.57 12.49 -18.74
C PRO A 80 30.82 13.47 -17.84
N HIS A 81 29.59 13.16 -17.47
CA HIS A 81 28.87 13.92 -16.44
C HIS A 81 29.52 13.69 -15.07
N GLU A 82 29.40 14.60 -14.11
CA GLU A 82 29.99 14.39 -12.77
C GLU A 82 29.45 13.14 -12.07
N GLN A 83 28.17 12.84 -12.31
CA GLN A 83 27.44 11.64 -11.89
C GLN A 83 27.24 10.65 -13.05
N ASP A 84 28.31 10.31 -13.77
CA ASP A 84 28.27 9.37 -14.91
C ASP A 84 27.82 7.96 -14.49
N ASP A 85 28.06 7.55 -13.25
CA ASP A 85 27.63 6.26 -12.71
C ASP A 85 26.10 6.09 -12.71
N VAL A 86 25.38 7.12 -12.25
CA VAL A 86 23.91 7.17 -12.21
C VAL A 86 23.31 7.39 -13.60
N LEU A 87 24.04 8.06 -14.51
CA LEU A 87 23.58 8.37 -15.86
C LEU A 87 24.05 7.35 -16.91
N SER A 88 24.88 6.38 -16.53
CA SER A 88 25.43 5.35 -17.42
C SER A 88 24.33 4.49 -18.05
N VAL A 89 24.71 3.73 -19.09
CA VAL A 89 23.80 2.73 -19.68
C VAL A 89 23.49 1.60 -18.68
N TRP A 90 24.41 1.32 -17.76
CA TRP A 90 24.28 0.28 -16.72
C TRP A 90 23.48 0.71 -15.50
N ALA A 91 23.11 1.99 -15.39
CA ALA A 91 22.26 2.49 -14.34
C ALA A 91 20.83 1.92 -14.43
N PRO A 92 19.99 2.12 -13.41
CA PRO A 92 18.56 1.81 -13.52
C PRO A 92 17.92 2.44 -14.76
N ASP A 93 16.97 1.73 -15.37
CA ASP A 93 16.38 2.14 -16.65
C ASP A 93 15.56 3.44 -16.54
N VAL A 94 15.68 4.31 -17.53
CA VAL A 94 14.93 5.56 -17.62
C VAL A 94 13.61 5.33 -18.35
N HIS A 95 12.52 5.45 -17.61
CA HIS A 95 11.17 5.26 -18.16
C HIS A 95 10.55 6.59 -18.65
N ALA A 96 9.83 6.52 -19.77
CA ALA A 96 9.11 7.67 -20.33
C ALA A 96 7.87 8.07 -19.49
N VAL A 97 7.33 7.15 -18.68
CA VAL A 97 6.15 7.38 -17.86
C VAL A 97 6.58 8.07 -16.56
N PRO A 98 5.93 9.18 -16.16
CA PRO A 98 6.26 9.83 -14.90
C PRO A 98 5.95 8.93 -13.71
N ALA A 99 6.85 8.91 -12.73
CA ALA A 99 6.78 8.01 -11.57
C ALA A 99 5.45 8.13 -10.80
N SER A 100 4.89 9.33 -10.68
CA SER A 100 3.62 9.58 -10.02
C SER A 100 2.43 8.91 -10.73
N SER A 101 2.44 8.91 -12.06
CA SER A 101 1.41 8.23 -12.86
C SER A 101 1.53 6.72 -12.73
N ALA A 102 2.75 6.19 -12.86
CA ALA A 102 3.00 4.76 -12.73
C ALA A 102 2.57 4.24 -11.35
N LEU A 103 2.96 4.94 -10.28
CA LEU A 103 2.58 4.59 -8.91
C LEU A 103 1.06 4.66 -8.71
N ARG A 104 0.41 5.71 -9.21
CA ARG A 104 -1.06 5.83 -9.12
C ARG A 104 -1.76 4.66 -9.81
N GLN A 105 -1.34 4.32 -11.03
CA GLN A 105 -1.94 3.22 -11.80
C GLN A 105 -1.74 1.88 -11.09
N PHE A 106 -0.54 1.65 -10.54
CA PHE A 106 -0.22 0.45 -9.79
C PHE A 106 -1.10 0.30 -8.53
N LEU A 107 -1.22 1.36 -7.74
CA LEU A 107 -2.05 1.36 -6.53
C LEU A 107 -3.54 1.19 -6.86
N VAL A 108 -4.03 1.80 -7.94
CA VAL A 108 -5.41 1.61 -8.40
C VAL A 108 -5.64 0.16 -8.81
N ALA A 109 -4.72 -0.45 -9.55
CA ALA A 109 -4.84 -1.85 -9.97
C ALA A 109 -4.91 -2.80 -8.77
N ILE A 110 -3.99 -2.65 -7.81
CA ILE A 110 -4.01 -3.45 -6.57
C ILE A 110 -5.28 -3.17 -5.76
N GLY A 111 -5.67 -1.91 -5.63
CA GLY A 111 -6.86 -1.51 -4.87
C GLY A 111 -8.13 -2.14 -5.42
N VAL A 112 -8.29 -2.19 -6.75
CA VAL A 112 -9.44 -2.84 -7.39
C VAL A 112 -9.46 -4.33 -7.11
N VAL A 113 -8.32 -5.02 -7.21
CA VAL A 113 -8.23 -6.47 -6.94
C VAL A 113 -8.56 -6.77 -5.48
N VAL A 114 -7.98 -6.02 -4.54
CA VAL A 114 -8.23 -6.20 -3.10
C VAL A 114 -9.68 -5.90 -2.74
N LEU A 115 -10.24 -4.81 -3.27
CA LEU A 115 -11.64 -4.44 -3.03
C LEU A 115 -12.58 -5.51 -3.58
N PHE A 116 -12.32 -6.01 -4.79
CA PHE A 116 -13.10 -7.09 -5.37
C PHE A 116 -13.02 -8.37 -4.54
N ALA A 117 -11.81 -8.81 -4.18
CA ALA A 117 -11.61 -10.01 -3.37
C ALA A 117 -12.27 -9.89 -1.98
N SER A 118 -12.13 -8.74 -1.33
CA SER A 118 -12.79 -8.45 -0.05
C SER A 118 -14.31 -8.49 -0.17
N THR A 119 -14.87 -7.91 -1.24
CA THR A 119 -16.32 -7.90 -1.46
C THR A 119 -16.83 -9.32 -1.69
N VAL A 120 -16.14 -10.12 -2.50
CA VAL A 120 -16.49 -11.53 -2.74
C VAL A 120 -16.42 -12.32 -1.44
N TYR A 121 -15.36 -12.14 -0.65
CA TYR A 121 -15.21 -12.80 0.63
C TYR A 121 -16.36 -12.46 1.59
N ALA A 122 -16.70 -11.19 1.74
CA ALA A 122 -17.80 -10.75 2.60
C ALA A 122 -19.19 -11.19 2.10
N ALA A 123 -19.36 -11.34 0.79
CA ALA A 123 -20.62 -11.79 0.18
C ALA A 123 -20.72 -13.32 0.08
N THR A 124 -19.68 -14.07 0.46
CA THR A 124 -19.70 -15.53 0.40
C THR A 124 -20.60 -16.08 1.51
N PRO A 125 -21.67 -16.85 1.19
CA PRO A 125 -22.52 -17.43 2.21
C PRO A 125 -21.77 -18.51 2.98
N GLU A 126 -22.24 -18.78 4.21
CA GLU A 126 -21.69 -19.87 5.00
C GLU A 126 -21.85 -21.22 4.30
N LYS A 127 -20.85 -22.08 4.48
CA LYS A 127 -20.84 -23.40 3.86
C LYS A 127 -22.00 -24.22 4.45
N PRO A 128 -22.93 -24.75 3.63
CA PRO A 128 -24.09 -25.49 4.12
C PRO A 128 -23.76 -26.88 4.68
N ALA A 129 -22.47 -27.24 4.74
CA ALA A 129 -22.00 -28.52 5.23
C ALA A 129 -21.13 -28.30 6.45
N LEU A 130 -21.37 -29.09 7.50
CA LEU A 130 -20.50 -29.13 8.66
C LEU A 130 -19.07 -29.51 8.24
N PRO A 131 -18.04 -28.90 8.84
CA PRO A 131 -16.67 -29.35 8.64
C PRO A 131 -16.51 -30.82 9.04
N ARG A 132 -15.58 -31.51 8.38
CA ARG A 132 -15.35 -32.93 8.62
C ARG A 132 -14.80 -33.15 10.03
N THR A 133 -15.53 -33.95 10.81
CA THR A 133 -15.08 -34.43 12.11
C THR A 133 -14.39 -35.78 11.98
N TYR A 134 -13.55 -36.11 12.96
CA TYR A 134 -12.81 -37.35 12.96
C TYR A 134 -12.91 -38.07 14.32
N PRO A 135 -12.97 -39.43 14.31
CA PRO A 135 -13.04 -40.23 15.52
C PRO A 135 -11.71 -40.20 16.30
N ARG A 136 -11.68 -40.76 17.51
CA ARG A 136 -10.48 -40.89 18.36
C ARG A 136 -9.85 -39.52 18.70
N ASP A 137 -10.66 -38.61 19.24
CA ASP A 137 -10.23 -37.27 19.67
C ASP A 137 -9.48 -36.52 18.56
N GLY A 138 -10.06 -36.47 17.35
CA GLY A 138 -9.45 -35.73 16.25
C GLY A 138 -8.19 -36.37 15.66
N LEU A 139 -8.02 -37.69 15.76
CA LEU A 139 -6.80 -38.39 15.33
C LEU A 139 -5.53 -37.87 16.04
N ALA A 140 -5.65 -37.34 17.26
CA ALA A 140 -4.53 -36.75 18.00
C ALA A 140 -3.28 -37.66 18.05
N THR A 141 -3.45 -38.97 18.25
CA THR A 141 -2.35 -39.94 18.28
C THR A 141 -1.66 -40.09 16.92
N GLU A 142 -2.42 -40.06 15.83
CA GLU A 142 -1.92 -40.26 14.46
C GLU A 142 -1.26 -38.99 13.90
N LEU A 143 -1.74 -37.81 14.31
CA LEU A 143 -1.28 -36.51 13.85
C LEU A 143 -0.12 -35.93 14.69
N GLY A 144 0.40 -36.69 15.65
CA GLY A 144 1.58 -36.31 16.44
C GLY A 144 1.28 -35.54 17.73
N GLY A 145 0.03 -35.59 18.21
CA GLY A 145 -0.39 -35.10 19.52
C GLY A 145 -1.58 -34.13 19.45
N LYS A 146 -2.07 -33.72 20.62
CA LYS A 146 -3.28 -32.89 20.76
C LYS A 146 -3.17 -31.53 20.06
N GLN A 147 -1.95 -30.97 19.95
CA GLN A 147 -1.72 -29.67 19.29
C GLN A 147 -1.98 -29.68 17.77
N VAL A 148 -2.04 -30.84 17.12
CA VAL A 148 -2.31 -30.97 15.67
C VAL A 148 -3.58 -31.79 15.42
N ALA A 149 -4.39 -32.04 16.46
CA ALA A 149 -5.60 -32.82 16.33
C ALA A 149 -6.62 -32.13 15.42
N ALA A 150 -7.26 -32.92 14.56
CA ALA A 150 -8.38 -32.48 13.75
C ALA A 150 -9.64 -32.26 14.63
N PRO A 151 -10.70 -31.62 14.12
CA PRO A 151 -11.93 -31.47 14.89
C PRO A 151 -12.54 -32.83 15.29
N LYS A 152 -12.82 -33.00 16.59
CA LYS A 152 -13.45 -34.21 17.13
C LYS A 152 -14.96 -34.25 16.83
N GLU A 153 -15.54 -35.44 16.86
CA GLU A 153 -16.99 -35.62 16.78
C GLU A 153 -17.70 -34.83 17.90
N GLY A 154 -18.77 -34.11 17.55
CA GLY A 154 -19.53 -33.27 18.49
C GLY A 154 -18.87 -31.95 18.90
N ALA A 155 -17.69 -31.59 18.35
CA ALA A 155 -17.03 -30.32 18.67
C ALA A 155 -17.91 -29.10 18.33
N PHE A 156 -18.55 -29.11 17.17
CA PHE A 156 -19.34 -27.98 16.68
C PHE A 156 -20.76 -27.89 17.26
N SER A 157 -21.25 -28.94 17.92
CA SER A 157 -22.52 -28.90 18.64
C SER A 157 -22.34 -28.45 20.08
N ALA A 158 -21.22 -28.81 20.74
CA ALA A 158 -20.92 -28.38 22.10
C ALA A 158 -20.68 -26.86 22.19
N GLU A 159 -20.07 -26.25 21.17
CA GLU A 159 -19.79 -24.80 21.17
C GLU A 159 -21.07 -23.96 20.96
N ALA A 160 -22.08 -24.49 20.28
CA ALA A 160 -23.39 -23.84 20.18
C ALA A 160 -24.18 -23.89 21.50
N ASP A 161 -24.06 -24.99 22.25
CA ASP A 161 -24.68 -25.12 23.58
C ASP A 161 -24.00 -24.19 24.63
N GLU A 162 -22.69 -23.98 24.53
CA GLU A 162 -21.93 -23.06 25.41
C GLU A 162 -22.23 -21.58 25.11
N GLU A 163 -22.45 -21.20 23.84
CA GLU A 163 -22.85 -19.83 23.48
C GLU A 163 -24.28 -19.47 23.94
N GLU A 164 -25.22 -20.44 23.98
CA GLU A 164 -26.58 -20.21 24.49
C GLU A 164 -26.64 -20.09 26.03
N GLU A 165 -25.76 -20.75 26.77
CA GLU A 165 -25.70 -20.64 28.25
C GLU A 165 -25.13 -19.30 28.74
N ASP A 166 -24.26 -18.64 27.96
CA ASP A 166 -23.66 -17.35 28.32
C ASP A 166 -24.58 -16.14 27.99
N GLU A 167 -25.68 -16.36 27.27
CA GLU A 167 -26.69 -15.34 26.93
C GLU A 167 -27.91 -15.30 27.89
N GLU A 168 -28.03 -16.23 28.86
CA GLU A 168 -29.05 -16.22 29.96
C GLU A 168 -28.56 -15.53 31.26
#